data_AF-A0A947FAK3-F1
#
_entry.id   AF-A0A947FAK3-F1
#
_cell.length_a   1.000
_cell.length_b   1.000
_cell.length_c   1.000
_cell.angle_alpha   90.00
_cell.angle_beta   90.00
_cell.angle_gamma   90.00
#
_symmetry.space_group_name_H-M   'P 1'
#
loop_
_entity.id
_entity.type
_entity.pdbx_description
1 polymer ?
#
loop_
_entity_poly.entity_id
_entity_poly.type
_entity_poly.pdbx_seq_one_letter_code
_entity_poly.pdbx_strand_id
1 'polypeptide(L)'
;MESLKSSLKGALEAELARIPQPFRHGAVIHQTIKCFLYTMVKEADLWPIPDFRPPRMRDGGFIDLIGLDAGDSVKCGFAIGPVVELKAVKSLEALDMEEKWVITFSPLSKKVKESTFFLKPGIVHLHLEQK
;
A
#
# COMPACT_ATOMS: atom_id res chain seq x y z
N MET A 1 4.32 -12.96 -10.49
CA MET A 1 3.49 -12.02 -9.69
C MET A 1 2.84 -12.70 -8.49
N GLU A 2 2.17 -13.85 -8.64
CA GLU A 2 1.54 -14.56 -7.50
C GLU A 2 2.51 -14.95 -6.37
N SER A 3 3.71 -15.43 -6.72
CA SER A 3 4.77 -15.76 -5.76
C SER A 3 5.26 -14.55 -4.96
N LEU A 4 5.39 -13.38 -5.60
CA LEU A 4 5.80 -12.14 -4.95
C LEU A 4 4.73 -11.65 -3.99
N LYS A 5 3.47 -11.66 -4.42
CA LYS A 5 2.30 -11.30 -3.61
C LYS A 5 2.19 -12.16 -2.36
N SER A 6 2.35 -13.48 -2.50
CA SER A 6 2.31 -14.41 -1.36
C SER A 6 3.46 -14.18 -0.39
N SER A 7 4.68 -13.97 -0.90
CA SER A 7 5.86 -13.71 -0.07
C SER A 7 5.74 -12.39 0.70
N LEU A 8 5.29 -11.32 0.03
CA LEU A 8 5.05 -10.02 0.65
C LEU A 8 3.93 -10.07 1.69
N LYS A 9 2.83 -10.79 1.41
CA LYS A 9 1.74 -11.01 2.38
C LYS A 9 2.28 -11.62 3.67
N GLY A 10 3.01 -12.74 3.55
CA GLY A 10 3.55 -13.45 4.70
C GLY A 10 4.54 -12.60 5.51
N ALA A 11 5.40 -11.84 4.84
CA ALA A 11 6.36 -10.97 5.51
C ALA A 11 5.68 -9.82 6.28
N LEU A 12 4.71 -9.14 5.66
CA LEU A 12 3.94 -8.07 6.31
C LEU A 12 3.11 -8.60 7.49
N GLU A 13 2.43 -9.74 7.33
CA GLU A 13 1.64 -10.35 8.42
C GLU A 13 2.54 -10.76 9.60
N ALA A 14 3.71 -11.33 9.32
CA ALA A 14 4.70 -11.67 10.35
C ALA A 14 5.19 -10.42 11.09
N GLU A 15 5.42 -9.32 10.38
CA GLU A 15 5.84 -8.06 11.00
C GLU A 15 4.73 -7.47 11.88
N LEU A 16 3.49 -7.46 11.39
CA LEU A 16 2.33 -6.98 12.16
C LEU A 16 2.07 -7.83 13.42
N ALA A 17 2.32 -9.13 13.36
CA ALA A 17 2.17 -10.04 14.50
C ALA A 17 3.17 -9.74 15.64
N ARG A 18 4.30 -9.07 15.37
CA ARG A 18 5.28 -8.67 16.38
C ARG A 18 4.85 -7.43 17.18
N ILE A 19 3.90 -6.65 16.66
CA ILE A 19 3.37 -5.49 17.38
C ILE A 19 2.66 -6.00 18.65
N PRO A 20 3.01 -5.52 19.86
CA PRO A 20 2.34 -5.96 21.07
C PRO A 20 0.86 -5.60 21.02
N GLN A 21 0.00 -6.54 21.41
CA GLN A 21 -1.46 -6.44 21.20
C GLN A 21 -2.09 -5.10 21.64
N PRO A 22 -1.73 -4.49 22.79
CA PRO A 22 -2.32 -3.22 23.22
C PRO A 22 -2.06 -2.04 22.26
N PHE A 23 -0.98 -2.11 21.47
CA PHE A 23 -0.59 -1.07 20.51
C PHE A 23 -0.98 -1.42 19.08
N ARG A 24 -1.55 -2.60 18.83
CA ARG A 24 -1.92 -3.08 17.50
C ARG A 24 -3.25 -2.48 17.04
N HIS A 25 -3.27 -1.18 16.78
CA HIS A 25 -4.42 -0.44 16.27
C HIS A 25 -4.13 0.19 14.92
N GLY A 26 -5.19 0.60 14.20
CA GLY A 26 -5.13 0.93 12.77
C GLY A 26 -4.01 1.88 12.36
N ALA A 27 -3.79 2.97 13.11
CA ALA A 27 -2.70 3.91 12.83
C ALA A 27 -1.30 3.27 12.95
N VAL A 28 -1.07 2.43 13.95
CA VAL A 28 0.23 1.74 14.14
C VAL A 28 0.43 0.68 13.07
N ILE A 29 -0.61 -0.08 12.72
CA ILE A 29 -0.58 -1.05 11.63
C ILE A 29 -0.21 -0.36 10.31
N HIS A 30 -0.91 0.73 9.98
CA HIS A 30 -0.67 1.52 8.77
C HIS A 30 0.79 1.97 8.68
N GLN A 31 1.31 2.57 9.76
CA GLN A 31 2.69 3.06 9.79
C GLN A 31 3.71 1.92 9.75
N THR A 32 3.43 0.79 10.40
CA THR A 32 4.32 -0.38 10.35
C THR A 32 4.42 -0.93 8.93
N ILE A 33 3.30 -1.05 8.21
CA ILE A 33 3.29 -1.45 6.79
C ILE A 33 4.11 -0.44 5.97
N LYS A 34 3.90 0.87 6.18
CA LYS A 34 4.64 1.93 5.47
C LYS A 34 6.16 1.84 5.70
N CYS A 35 6.60 1.66 6.95
CA CYS A 35 8.01 1.49 7.30
C CYS A 35 8.64 0.23 6.68
N PHE A 36 7.89 -0.88 6.69
CA PHE A 36 8.32 -2.11 6.04
C PHE A 36 8.54 -1.89 4.53
N LEU A 37 7.53 -1.32 3.86
CA LEU A 37 7.60 -1.05 2.42
C LEU A 37 8.69 -0.03 2.08
N TYR A 38 8.91 0.97 2.92
CA TYR A 38 9.99 1.95 2.74
C TYR A 38 11.35 1.24 2.61
N THR A 39 11.61 0.28 3.51
CA THR A 39 12.84 -0.52 3.49
C THR A 39 12.91 -1.38 2.23
N MET A 40 11.83 -2.08 1.89
CA MET A 40 11.75 -2.92 0.69
C MET A 40 11.98 -2.12 -0.62
N VAL A 41 11.40 -0.92 -0.73
CA VAL A 41 11.61 -0.03 -1.89
C VAL A 41 13.06 0.40 -1.98
N LYS A 42 13.70 0.71 -0.85
CA LYS A 42 15.12 1.07 -0.80
C LYS A 42 16.04 -0.09 -1.19
N GLU A 43 15.71 -1.31 -0.76
CA GLU A 43 16.44 -2.54 -1.13
C GLU A 43 16.30 -2.88 -2.62
N ALA A 44 15.28 -2.34 -3.29
CA ALA A 44 15.08 -2.46 -4.74
C ALA A 44 15.79 -1.35 -5.54
N ASP A 45 16.75 -0.63 -4.94
CA ASP A 45 17.49 0.49 -5.55
C ASP A 45 16.59 1.66 -6.01
N LEU A 46 15.42 1.82 -5.39
CA LEU A 46 14.53 2.95 -5.60
C LEU A 46 14.62 3.94 -4.43
N TRP A 47 14.31 5.21 -4.69
CA TRP A 47 14.14 6.22 -3.65
C TRP A 47 12.70 6.17 -3.10
N PRO A 48 12.47 5.67 -1.86
CA PRO A 48 11.17 5.76 -1.23
C PRO A 48 10.80 7.19 -0.83
N ILE A 49 9.64 7.68 -1.29
CA ILE A 49 9.05 8.96 -0.87
C ILE A 49 7.71 8.68 -0.18
N PRO A 50 7.60 8.87 1.15
CA PRO A 50 6.36 8.69 1.88
C PRO A 50 5.43 9.89 1.65
N ASP A 51 4.14 9.67 1.89
CA ASP A 51 3.11 10.71 1.98
C ASP A 51 3.00 11.60 0.73
N PHE A 52 3.17 10.98 -0.45
CA PHE A 52 3.18 11.68 -1.71
C PHE A 52 1.80 12.21 -2.10
N ARG A 53 1.76 13.47 -2.55
CA ARG A 53 0.55 14.13 -3.06
C ARG A 53 0.72 14.43 -4.54
N PRO A 54 0.03 13.70 -5.44
CA PRO A 54 0.16 13.95 -6.87
C PRO A 54 -0.29 15.37 -7.23
N PRO A 55 0.55 16.17 -7.91
CA PRO A 55 0.32 17.61 -8.12
C PRO A 55 -0.96 17.96 -8.88
N ARG A 56 -1.45 17.06 -9.73
CA ARG A 56 -2.55 17.32 -10.69
C ARG A 56 -3.93 16.90 -10.19
N MET A 57 -4.06 16.42 -8.95
CA MET A 57 -5.36 16.03 -8.40
C MET A 57 -6.04 17.17 -7.65
N ARG A 58 -7.17 17.65 -8.20
CA ARG A 58 -7.99 18.72 -7.61
C ARG A 58 -8.51 18.41 -6.20
N ASP A 59 -8.74 17.13 -5.89
CA ASP A 59 -9.33 16.71 -4.61
C ASP A 59 -8.28 16.33 -3.53
N GLY A 60 -7.01 16.71 -3.75
CA GLY A 60 -5.90 16.45 -2.82
C GLY A 60 -5.68 14.96 -2.60
N GLY A 61 -5.45 14.20 -3.68
CA GLY A 61 -5.16 12.78 -3.58
C GLY A 61 -3.82 12.49 -2.92
N PHE A 62 -3.67 11.25 -2.47
CA PHE A 62 -2.64 10.85 -1.53
C PHE A 62 -2.23 9.41 -1.79
N ILE A 63 -0.92 9.18 -1.79
CA ILE A 63 -0.30 7.86 -1.92
C ILE A 63 0.66 7.71 -0.76
N ASP A 64 0.53 6.61 -0.02
CA ASP A 64 1.27 6.39 1.21
C ASP A 64 2.78 6.30 1.01
N LEU A 65 3.18 5.70 -0.11
CA LEU A 65 4.57 5.54 -0.48
C LEU A 65 4.68 5.42 -2.00
N ILE A 66 5.65 6.13 -2.59
CA ILE A 66 6.10 5.89 -3.96
C ILE A 66 7.57 5.52 -3.96
N GLY A 67 8.02 4.80 -4.99
CA GLY A 67 9.44 4.56 -5.28
C GLY A 67 9.85 5.22 -6.58
N LEU A 68 10.91 6.02 -6.56
CA LEU A 68 11.49 6.67 -7.73
C LEU A 68 12.77 5.96 -8.16
N ASP A 69 13.03 5.89 -9.46
CA ASP A 69 14.35 5.53 -9.95
C ASP A 69 15.34 6.72 -9.87
N ALA A 70 16.58 6.50 -10.30
CA ALA A 70 17.62 7.53 -10.32
C ALA A 70 17.33 8.70 -11.30
N GLY A 71 16.32 8.57 -12.17
CA GLY A 71 15.87 9.59 -13.11
C GLY A 71 14.59 10.29 -12.68
N ASP A 72 14.25 10.21 -11.39
CA ASP A 72 13.04 10.78 -10.78
C ASP A 72 11.72 10.25 -11.37
N SER A 73 11.75 9.10 -12.06
CA SER A 73 10.54 8.46 -12.59
C SER A 73 9.90 7.56 -11.53
N VAL A 74 8.58 7.70 -11.35
CA VAL A 74 7.83 6.88 -10.38
C VAL A 74 7.67 5.46 -10.91
N LYS A 75 8.22 4.47 -10.20
CA LYS A 75 8.19 3.05 -10.58
C LYS A 75 7.12 2.24 -9.88
N CYS A 76 6.88 2.54 -8.60
CA CYS A 76 5.87 1.87 -7.81
C CYS A 76 5.13 2.83 -6.88
N GLY A 77 3.92 2.46 -6.49
CA GLY A 77 3.08 3.21 -5.58
C GLY A 77 2.22 2.30 -4.71
N PHE A 78 2.15 2.63 -3.43
CA PHE A 78 1.41 1.88 -2.42
C PHE A 78 0.39 2.80 -1.75
N ALA A 79 -0.87 2.36 -1.72
CA ALA A 79 -1.89 2.92 -0.86
C ALA A 79 -2.24 1.91 0.24
N ILE A 80 -2.25 2.36 1.49
CA ILE A 80 -2.43 1.52 2.67
C ILE A 80 -3.69 1.99 3.38
N GLY A 81 -4.56 1.06 3.79
CA GLY A 81 -5.76 1.44 4.51
C GLY A 81 -6.50 0.26 5.12
N PRO A 82 -7.56 0.49 5.91
CA PRO A 82 -8.37 -0.61 6.42
C PRO A 82 -9.11 -1.34 5.29
N VAL A 83 -9.54 -0.63 4.26
CA VAL A 83 -10.29 -1.13 3.10
C VAL A 83 -9.81 -0.46 1.81
N VAL A 84 -10.28 -0.90 0.65
CA VAL A 84 -10.01 -0.22 -0.62
C VAL A 84 -10.84 1.06 -0.68
N GLU A 85 -10.20 2.20 -0.93
CA GLU A 85 -10.90 3.48 -1.09
C GLU A 85 -10.82 3.99 -2.53
N LEU A 86 -11.92 4.56 -3.03
CA LEU A 86 -11.96 5.17 -4.36
C LEU A 86 -10.89 6.25 -4.52
N LYS A 87 -10.65 7.05 -3.48
CA LYS A 87 -9.66 8.12 -3.52
C LYS A 87 -8.24 7.56 -3.66
N ALA A 88 -7.92 6.47 -2.97
CA ALA A 88 -6.65 5.76 -3.11
C ALA A 88 -6.45 5.22 -4.53
N VAL A 89 -7.47 4.54 -5.08
CA VAL A 89 -7.43 4.02 -6.46
C VAL A 89 -7.20 5.14 -7.47
N LYS A 90 -7.99 6.22 -7.41
CA LYS A 90 -7.83 7.38 -8.30
C LYS A 90 -6.44 8.02 -8.16
N SER A 91 -5.88 8.02 -6.95
CA SER A 91 -4.55 8.59 -6.70
C SER A 91 -3.46 7.78 -7.40
N LEU A 92 -3.54 6.44 -7.34
CA LEU A 92 -2.63 5.55 -8.04
C LEU A 92 -2.79 5.63 -9.57
N GLU A 93 -4.03 5.77 -10.08
CA GLU A 93 -4.29 5.94 -11.52
C GLU A 93 -3.79 7.28 -12.09
N ALA A 94 -3.67 8.31 -11.26
CA ALA A 94 -3.22 9.63 -11.69
C ALA A 94 -1.71 9.69 -12.08
N LEU A 95 -0.96 8.61 -11.80
CA LEU A 95 0.45 8.50 -12.09
C LEU A 95 0.71 7.37 -13.08
N ASP A 96 1.60 7.65 -14.03
CA ASP A 96 2.14 6.62 -14.91
C ASP A 96 3.26 5.88 -14.16
N MET A 97 3.01 4.61 -13.85
CA MET A 97 3.92 3.75 -13.08
C MET A 97 3.61 2.28 -13.35
N GLU A 98 4.62 1.44 -13.25
CA GLU A 98 4.57 0.02 -13.57
C GLU A 98 3.80 -0.78 -12.50
N GLU A 99 4.07 -0.49 -11.22
CA GLU A 99 3.47 -1.24 -10.11
C GLU A 99 2.57 -0.39 -9.21
N LYS A 100 1.29 -0.75 -9.12
CA LYS A 100 0.30 -0.07 -8.28
C LYS A 100 -0.27 -1.05 -7.27
N TRP A 101 -0.15 -0.73 -5.98
CA TRP A 101 -0.56 -1.61 -4.89
C TRP A 101 -1.57 -0.94 -3.97
N VAL A 102 -2.64 -1.66 -3.62
CA VAL A 102 -3.53 -1.33 -2.51
C VAL A 102 -3.39 -2.42 -1.46
N ILE A 103 -2.98 -2.03 -0.25
CA ILE A 103 -2.78 -2.94 0.88
C ILE A 103 -3.84 -2.67 1.94
N THR A 104 -4.64 -3.69 2.26
CA THR A 104 -5.75 -3.55 3.21
C THR A 104 -5.57 -4.40 4.46
N PHE A 105 -5.90 -3.87 5.65
CA PHE A 105 -5.65 -4.56 6.92
C PHE A 105 -6.86 -4.67 7.88
N SER A 106 -8.09 -4.34 7.45
CA SER A 106 -9.27 -4.48 8.31
C SER A 106 -9.51 -5.94 8.74
N PRO A 107 -9.83 -6.22 10.02
CA PRO A 107 -10.20 -7.56 10.46
C PRO A 107 -11.56 -8.01 9.90
N LEU A 108 -12.36 -7.08 9.39
CA LEU A 108 -13.68 -7.36 8.81
C LEU A 108 -13.55 -7.69 7.31
N SER A 109 -13.26 -8.95 7.00
CA SER A 109 -13.05 -9.45 5.63
C SER A 109 -14.21 -9.13 4.69
N LYS A 110 -15.46 -9.13 5.19
CA LYS A 110 -16.65 -8.72 4.43
C LYS A 110 -16.54 -7.28 3.92
N LYS A 111 -16.13 -6.33 4.77
CA LYS A 111 -15.96 -4.92 4.37
C LYS A 111 -14.86 -4.75 3.34
N VAL A 112 -13.76 -5.50 3.49
CA VAL A 112 -12.68 -5.50 2.51
C VAL A 112 -13.19 -6.00 1.16
N LYS A 113 -13.87 -7.15 1.13
CA LYS A 113 -14.46 -7.71 -0.09
C LYS A 113 -15.48 -6.78 -0.75
N GLU A 114 -16.33 -6.12 0.03
CA GLU A 114 -17.28 -5.15 -0.50
C GLU A 114 -16.54 -3.97 -1.14
N SER A 115 -15.47 -3.47 -0.53
CA SER A 115 -14.69 -2.34 -1.03
C SER A 115 -13.91 -2.61 -2.31
N THR A 116 -13.64 -3.88 -2.66
CA THR A 116 -12.85 -4.21 -3.86
C THR A 116 -13.54 -3.82 -5.17
N PHE A 117 -14.82 -3.45 -5.14
CA PHE A 117 -15.52 -2.90 -6.31
C PHE A 117 -14.85 -1.63 -6.89
N PHE A 118 -14.10 -0.90 -6.06
CA PHE A 118 -13.33 0.26 -6.51
C PHE A 118 -12.07 -0.11 -7.30
N LEU A 119 -11.57 -1.35 -7.19
CA LEU A 119 -10.33 -1.76 -7.83
C LEU A 119 -10.43 -1.67 -9.36
N LYS A 120 -9.29 -1.36 -9.96
CA LYS A 120 -9.13 -1.23 -11.41
C LYS A 120 -8.11 -2.26 -11.92
N PRO A 121 -8.21 -2.68 -13.18
CA PRO A 121 -7.17 -3.49 -13.81
C PRO A 121 -5.78 -2.84 -13.65
N GLY A 122 -4.76 -3.64 -13.39
CA GLY A 122 -3.39 -3.15 -13.18
C GLY A 122 -3.08 -2.68 -11.75
N ILE A 123 -4.07 -2.63 -10.84
CA ILE A 123 -3.83 -2.40 -9.41
C ILE A 123 -3.84 -3.75 -8.68
N VAL A 124 -2.73 -4.09 -8.05
CA VAL A 124 -2.60 -5.27 -7.20
C VAL A 124 -3.22 -4.99 -5.84
N HIS A 125 -4.20 -5.80 -5.45
CA HIS A 125 -4.79 -5.75 -4.11
C HIS A 125 -4.21 -6.86 -3.23
N LEU A 126 -3.70 -6.47 -2.07
CA LEU A 126 -3.16 -7.35 -1.03
C LEU A 126 -3.91 -7.11 0.29
N HIS A 127 -4.71 -8.08 0.72
CA HIS A 127 -5.32 -8.04 2.04
C HIS A 127 -4.47 -8.83 3.04
N LEU A 128 -4.08 -8.16 4.14
CA LEU A 128 -3.39 -8.72 5.28
C LEU A 128 -4.40 -9.17 6.35
N GLU A 129 -4.30 -10.42 6.77
CA GLU A 129 -5.08 -10.99 7.86
C GLU A 129 -4.40 -10.67 9.19
N GLN A 130 -5.16 -10.10 10.12
CA GLN A 130 -4.68 -9.85 11.47
C GLN A 130 -5.08 -11.03 12.35
N LYS A 131 -4.10 -11.88 12.68
CA LYS A 131 -4.26 -13.02 13.60
C LYS A 131 -3.94 -12.61 15.04
#